data_AF-A0A1S8BHH6-F1
#
_entry.id   AF-A0A1S8BHH6-F1
#
_cell.length_a   1.000
_cell.length_b   1.000
_cell.length_c   1.000
_cell.angle_alpha   90.00
_cell.angle_beta   90.00
_cell.angle_gamma   90.00
#
_symmetry.space_group_name_H-M   'P 1'
#
loop_
_entity.id
_entity.type
_entity.pdbx_description
1 polymer ?
#
loop_
_entity_poly.entity_id
_entity_poly.type
_entity_poly.pdbx_seq_one_letter_code
_entity_poly.pdbx_strand_id
1 'polypeptide(L)' 'MPSNSTSEANEGIIHLKEDDPETVRALLEFLYRFQYAIPEGSGLLFYVRVYAIGEIYGVDGIKNLAKRHFQKLAWTS' A
#
# COMPACT_ATOMS: atom_id res chain seq x y z
N MET A 1 -20.47 -19.74 -16.39
CA MET A 1 -19.21 -19.11 -15.92
C MET A 1 -19.56 -17.68 -15.54
N PRO A 2 -19.47 -17.25 -14.28
CA PRO A 2 -19.71 -15.85 -13.95
C PRO A 2 -18.56 -15.04 -14.55
N SER A 3 -18.89 -14.15 -15.48
CA SER A 3 -17.97 -13.14 -16.00
C SER A 3 -17.67 -12.17 -14.86
N ASN A 4 -16.45 -12.17 -14.35
CA ASN A 4 -15.99 -11.11 -13.45
C ASN A 4 -15.81 -9.82 -14.29
N SER A 5 -16.93 -9.16 -14.59
CA SER A 5 -16.99 -8.00 -15.47
C SER A 5 -16.74 -6.72 -14.66
N THR A 6 -15.50 -6.49 -14.23
CA THR A 6 -15.05 -5.13 -13.95
C THR A 6 -14.55 -4.55 -15.28
N SER A 7 -15.13 -3.42 -15.72
CA SER A 7 -14.80 -2.76 -16.99
C SER A 7 -13.31 -2.36 -17.10
N GLU A 8 -12.64 -2.20 -15.96
CA GLU A 8 -11.21 -1.88 -15.84
C GLU A 8 -10.29 -2.88 -16.56
N ALA A 9 -10.65 -4.17 -16.57
CA ALA A 9 -9.85 -5.21 -17.23
C ALA A 9 -9.76 -4.99 -18.76
N ASN A 10 -10.73 -4.29 -19.35
CA ASN A 10 -10.81 -4.04 -20.78
C ASN A 10 -10.26 -2.66 -21.17
N GLU A 11 -10.29 -1.69 -20.25
CA GLU A 11 -9.71 -0.36 -20.44
C GLU A 11 -8.19 -0.35 -20.23
N GLY A 12 -7.66 -1.33 -19.50
CA GLY A 12 -6.24 -1.37 -19.13
C GLY A 12 -5.85 -0.28 -18.12
N ILE A 13 -6.84 0.35 -17.47
CA ILE A 13 -6.67 1.39 -16.48
C ILE A 13 -7.30 0.91 -15.17
N ILE A 14 -6.54 0.97 -14.09
CA ILE A 14 -7.03 0.70 -12.72
C ILE A 14 -7.18 2.05 -12.02
N HIS A 15 -8.38 2.37 -11.55
CA HIS A 15 -8.65 3.66 -10.92
C HIS A 15 -8.53 3.61 -9.40
N LEU A 16 -7.41 4.12 -8.86
CA LEU A 16 -7.09 4.14 -7.42
C LEU A 16 -7.52 5.46 -6.74
N LYS A 17 -8.77 5.90 -6.95
CA LYS A 17 -9.21 7.27 -6.61
C LYS A 17 -9.45 7.48 -5.12
N GLU A 18 -9.81 6.41 -4.43
CA GLU A 18 -10.19 6.43 -3.00
C GLU A 18 -8.97 6.31 -2.09
N ASP A 19 -7.81 5.96 -2.65
CA ASP A 19 -6.58 5.73 -1.91
C ASP A 19 -5.69 6.98 -1.85
N ASP A 20 -5.01 7.13 -0.73
CA ASP A 20 -4.02 8.17 -0.51
C ASP A 20 -2.85 8.05 -1.51
N PRO A 21 -2.52 9.09 -2.31
CA PRO A 21 -1.51 9.00 -3.37
C PRO A 21 -0.12 8.59 -2.87
N GLU A 22 0.24 8.98 -1.65
CA GLU A 22 1.54 8.62 -1.06
C GLU A 22 1.59 7.13 -0.70
N THR A 23 0.47 6.60 -0.22
CA THR A 23 0.29 5.18 0.10
C THR A 23 0.25 4.32 -1.17
N VAL A 24 -0.40 4.79 -2.23
CA VAL A 24 -0.36 4.15 -3.56
C VAL A 24 1.05 4.13 -4.12
N ARG A 25 1.80 5.23 -3.99
CA ARG A 25 3.21 5.27 -4.40
C ARG A 25 4.04 4.24 -3.66
N ALA A 26 3.84 4.10 -2.34
CA ALA A 26 4.53 3.09 -1.55
C ALA A 26 4.19 1.65 -2.00
N LEU A 27 2.92 1.38 -2.33
CA LEU A 27 2.51 0.11 -2.91
C LEU A 27 3.24 -0.20 -4.22
N LEU A 28 3.24 0.75 -5.15
CA LEU A 28 3.89 0.59 -6.45
C LEU A 28 5.41 0.42 -6.30
N GLU A 29 6.06 1.22 -5.47
CA GLU A 29 7.50 1.07 -5.20
C GLU A 29 7.82 -0.31 -4.63
N PHE A 30 7.01 -0.81 -3.69
CA PHE A 30 7.17 -2.14 -3.13
C PHE A 30 7.03 -3.24 -4.18
N LEU A 31 6.03 -3.16 -5.06
CA LEU A 31 5.81 -4.17 -6.09
C LEU A 31 6.99 -4.31 -7.06
N TYR A 32 7.70 -3.21 -7.33
CA TYR A 32 8.84 -3.21 -8.26
C TYR A 32 10.21 -3.39 -7.58
N ARG A 33 10.34 -3.03 -6.31
CA ARG A 33 11.64 -2.93 -5.62
C ARG A 33 11.70 -3.68 -4.28
N PHE A 34 10.59 -4.25 -3.83
CA PHE A 34 10.42 -4.86 -2.50
C PHE A 34 10.70 -3.92 -1.32
N GLN A 35 10.70 -2.60 -1.56
CA GLN A 35 10.88 -1.54 -0.58
C GLN A 35 10.15 -0.28 -1.02
N TYR A 36 9.86 0.65 -0.09
CA TYR A 36 9.24 1.93 -0.39
C TYR A 36 9.87 3.06 0.44
N ALA A 37 9.81 4.28 -0.09
CA ALA A 37 10.26 5.48 0.61
C ALA A 37 9.24 5.91 1.68
N ILE A 38 9.76 6.33 2.83
CA ILE A 38 8.96 6.89 3.93
C ILE A 38 9.01 8.42 3.80
N PRO A 39 7.88 9.12 3.60
CA PRO A 39 7.88 10.57 3.51
C PRO A 39 8.44 11.22 4.78
N GLU A 40 9.19 12.32 4.65
CA GLU A 40 9.67 13.06 5.83
C GLU A 40 8.50 13.61 6.64
N GLY A 41 8.61 13.56 7.97
CA GLY A 41 7.54 13.96 8.88
C GLY A 41 6.35 13.00 8.92
N SER A 42 6.39 11.87 8.19
CA SER A 42 5.36 10.85 8.31
C SER A 42 5.40 10.18 9.68
N GLY A 43 4.28 10.24 10.38
CA GLY A 43 4.11 9.58 11.68
C GLY A 43 3.68 8.12 11.54
N LEU A 44 3.33 7.50 12.67
CA LEU A 44 2.78 6.15 12.74
C LEU A 44 1.57 5.92 11.81
N LEU A 45 0.79 6.97 11.54
CA LEU A 45 -0.37 6.95 10.65
C LEU A 45 -0.02 6.50 9.22
N PHE A 46 1.15 6.86 8.70
CA PHE A 46 1.57 6.44 7.36
C PHE A 46 1.69 4.92 7.26
N TYR A 47 2.33 4.28 8.24
CA TYR A 47 2.44 2.81 8.24
C TYR A 47 1.10 2.10 8.39
N VAL A 48 0.15 2.68 9.12
CA VAL A 48 -1.22 2.14 9.21
C VAL A 48 -1.91 2.19 7.85
N ARG A 49 -1.76 3.29 7.11
CA ARG A 49 -2.31 3.42 5.75
C ARG A 49 -1.65 2.44 4.77
N VAL A 50 -0.34 2.29 4.81
CA VAL A 50 0.39 1.31 3.97
C VAL A 50 0.02 -0.13 4.34
N TYR A 51 -0.23 -0.42 5.61
CA TYR A 51 -0.77 -1.72 6.01
C TYR A 51 -2.16 -1.95 5.40
N ALA A 52 -3.05 -0.95 5.47
CA ALA A 52 -4.41 -1.03 4.94
C ALA A 52 -4.42 -1.24 3.42
N ILE A 53 -3.59 -0.54 2.64
CA ILE A 53 -3.53 -0.74 1.20
C ILE A 53 -3.02 -2.15 0.86
N GLY A 54 -2.07 -2.68 1.63
CA GLY A 54 -1.62 -4.06 1.46
C GLY A 54 -2.72 -5.09 1.72
N GLU A 55 -3.65 -4.81 2.62
CA GLU A 55 -4.84 -5.64 2.85
C GLU A 55 -5.83 -5.55 1.69
N ILE A 56 -6.15 -4.32 1.24
CA ILE A 56 -7.10 -4.06 0.14
C ILE A 56 -6.66 -4.77 -1.15
N TYR A 57 -5.37 -4.71 -1.49
CA TYR A 57 -4.83 -5.27 -2.73
C TYR A 57 -4.25 -6.68 -2.57
N GLY A 58 -4.36 -7.30 -1.38
CA GLY A 58 -3.90 -8.68 -1.15
C GLY A 58 -2.39 -8.87 -1.27
N VAL A 59 -1.60 -7.87 -0.87
CA VAL A 59 -0.13 -7.89 -0.94
C VAL A 59 0.46 -8.08 0.47
N ASP A 60 0.62 -9.32 0.92
CA ASP A 60 1.11 -9.62 2.27
C ASP A 60 2.54 -9.11 2.55
N GLY A 61 3.37 -9.01 1.50
CA GLY A 61 4.72 -8.49 1.62
C GLY A 61 4.78 -7.06 2.18
N ILE A 62 3.94 -6.17 1.66
CA ILE A 62 3.93 -4.76 2.11
C ILE A 62 3.26 -4.62 3.48
N LYS A 63 2.25 -5.44 3.80
CA LYS A 63 1.64 -5.52 5.14
C LYS A 63 2.68 -5.81 6.21
N ASN A 64 3.49 -6.84 5.98
CA ASN A 64 4.54 -7.25 6.91
C ASN A 64 5.65 -6.20 7.02
N LEU A 65 6.00 -5.53 5.91
CA LEU A 65 6.99 -4.46 5.93
C LEU A 65 6.48 -3.24 6.73
N ALA A 66 5.25 -2.78 6.48
CA ALA A 66 4.63 -1.69 7.20
C ALA A 66 4.51 -1.96 8.70
N LYS A 67 4.08 -3.17 9.09
CA LYS A 67 4.00 -3.59 10.49
C LYS A 67 5.36 -3.49 11.20
N ARG A 68 6.44 -3.96 10.56
CA ARG A 68 7.80 -3.88 11.12
C ARG A 68 8.25 -2.43 11.33
N HIS A 69 7.99 -1.55 10.36
CA HIS A 69 8.34 -0.14 10.50
C HIS A 69 7.53 0.55 11.60
N PHE A 70 6.23 0.28 11.68
CA PHE A 70 5.38 0.79 12.76
C PHE A 70 5.90 0.38 14.14
N GLN A 71 6.18 -0.90 14.34
CA GLN A 71 6.69 -1.42 15.60
C GLN A 71 8.04 -0.80 15.98
N LYS A 72 8.94 -0.66 15.00
CA LYS A 72 10.24 -0.03 15.21
C LYS A 72 10.08 1.41 15.67
N LEU A 73 9.23 2.20 15.01
CA LEU A 73 9.04 3.61 15.35
C LEU A 73 8.33 3.77 16.70
N ALA A 74 7.29 2.99 16.96
CA ALA A 74 6.50 3.03 18.20
C ALA A 74 7.31 2.64 19.45
N TRP A 75 8.37 1.84 19.30
CA TRP A 75 9.28 1.49 20.39
C TRP A 75 10.35 2.57 20.64
N THR A 76 10.63 3.42 19.65
CA THR A 76 11.62 4.51 19.75
C THR A 76 11.02 5.88 20.10
N SER A 77 9.70 5.98 20.29
CA SER A 77 8.98 7.21 20.67
C SER A 77 8.60 7.23 22.15
#